data_AF-A0A317I1J6-F1
#
_entry.id   AF-A0A317I1J6-F1
#
_cell.length_a   1.000
_cell.length_b   1.000
_cell.length_c   1.000
_cell.angle_alpha   90.00
_cell.angle_beta   90.00
_cell.angle_gamma   90.00
#
_symmetry.space_group_name_H-M   'P 1'
#
loop_
_entity.id
_entity.type
_entity.pdbx_description
1 polymer ?
#
loop_
_entity_poly.entity_id
_entity_poly.type
_entity_poly.pdbx_seq_one_letter_code
_entity_poly.pdbx_strand_id
1 'polypeptide(L)'
;MLFLESNLLSYTVDGSTRTKLLHALQEQNFVPLIRAARLRAYDALLVPVERLTEFESSLSSWTEAELKEPFVAGDIFVFDDHILFLTFSEPNEEASLRAGIIFQANTPEPFRKLDSFCQKIKDILLNDADGQESEVPKWQAGKQTVPEGFRSFVAKQDVDSLYTSLRKETMTKRIVAASKLEDDQARHFLRTARDANLEGYAAKLLTGDTTPINLSIDRLEDVGLVERKVQVSCRKTGHAIVQLPNPHALAVVTVSDATCSECGSPVADESVEEVIAPTQLASSLLEDGSWLISRLHFLLREMGVPEREIALGPSDGTGYGQMMANICGESFLLLTRDGDLTPAFARWAIDLELETEACHLVIVAPGRIHREAGVLLQNHSRRRISSGEDFEMILADDVATAGQELKDALERVSQRVLGEQLCVLDNSLGLNVTKLVLTKFELRASSSEITDQEPATAETEPEFSSPTLALAANASAGSEIVNIDPVVIDVSATEIDTSTEMSQTEPTATHVDFDTRSWS
;
A
#
# COMPACT_ATOMS: atom_id res chain seq x y z
N MET A 1 5.45 -1.33 -3.61
CA MET A 1 4.78 -1.23 -2.29
C MET A 1 5.02 -2.45 -1.41
N LEU A 2 5.33 -2.19 -0.12
CA LEU A 2 5.46 -3.21 0.93
C LEU A 2 4.39 -3.03 2.00
N PHE A 3 3.96 -4.13 2.58
CA PHE A 3 3.02 -4.17 3.70
C PHE A 3 3.72 -4.76 4.92
N LEU A 4 3.31 -4.31 6.10
CA LEU A 4 3.79 -4.81 7.38
C LEU A 4 2.60 -5.24 8.24
N GLU A 5 2.70 -6.44 8.80
CA GLU A 5 1.77 -6.98 9.77
C GLU A 5 2.53 -7.51 10.97
N SER A 6 2.02 -7.30 12.17
CA SER A 6 2.69 -7.76 13.39
C SER A 6 1.71 -8.24 14.45
N ASN A 7 2.17 -9.21 15.24
CA ASN A 7 1.49 -9.75 16.40
C ASN A 7 2.34 -9.47 17.64
N LEU A 8 1.67 -9.20 18.75
CA LEU A 8 2.26 -8.93 20.05
C LEU A 8 1.99 -10.10 21.00
N LEU A 9 2.99 -10.44 21.79
CA LEU A 9 2.91 -11.40 22.87
C LEU A 9 3.37 -10.72 24.16
N SER A 10 2.49 -10.66 25.16
CA SER A 10 2.80 -10.15 26.49
C SER A 10 3.62 -11.17 27.29
N TYR A 11 4.81 -11.50 26.81
CA TYR A 11 5.74 -12.44 27.42
C TYR A 11 7.18 -11.88 27.43
N THR A 12 7.74 -11.69 28.62
CA THR A 12 9.09 -11.16 28.81
C THR A 12 10.14 -12.26 28.71
N VAL A 13 11.16 -12.03 27.89
CA VAL A 13 12.26 -12.95 27.67
C VAL A 13 13.56 -12.31 28.16
N ASP A 14 14.29 -13.00 29.05
CA ASP A 14 15.62 -12.59 29.52
C ASP A 14 16.69 -12.80 28.44
N GLY A 15 17.85 -12.17 28.59
CA GLY A 15 18.92 -12.18 27.58
C GLY A 15 19.37 -13.59 27.17
N SER A 16 19.43 -14.53 28.13
CA SER A 16 19.83 -15.91 27.85
C SER A 16 18.81 -16.64 26.98
N THR A 17 17.52 -16.49 27.29
CA THR A 17 16.43 -17.11 26.55
C THR A 17 16.26 -16.50 25.17
N ARG A 18 16.55 -15.20 24.96
CA ARG A 18 16.56 -14.59 23.62
C ARG A 18 17.54 -15.29 22.68
N THR A 19 18.76 -15.55 23.15
CA THR A 19 19.81 -16.20 22.35
C THR A 19 19.46 -17.67 22.06
N LYS A 20 18.93 -18.39 23.07
CA LYS A 20 18.43 -19.75 22.89
C LYS A 20 17.28 -19.83 21.88
N LEU A 21 16.33 -18.89 21.95
CA LEU A 21 15.18 -18.82 21.05
C LEU A 21 15.65 -18.65 19.60
N LEU A 22 16.59 -17.74 19.33
CA LEU A 22 17.14 -17.55 17.98
C LEU A 22 17.90 -18.79 17.50
N HIS A 23 18.60 -19.50 18.38
CA HIS A 23 19.26 -20.76 18.04
C HIS A 23 18.25 -21.86 17.68
N ALA A 24 17.20 -22.05 18.48
CA ALA A 24 16.15 -23.03 18.22
C ALA A 24 15.37 -22.71 16.92
N LEU A 25 15.15 -21.43 16.62
CA LEU A 25 14.57 -21.01 15.34
C LEU A 25 15.48 -21.37 14.16
N GLN A 26 16.79 -21.20 14.31
CA GLN A 26 17.78 -21.58 13.30
C GLN A 26 17.76 -23.10 13.02
N GLU A 27 17.62 -23.94 14.05
CA GLU A 27 17.45 -25.39 13.89
C GLU A 27 16.19 -25.78 13.11
N GLN A 28 15.17 -24.91 13.14
CA GLN A 28 13.94 -25.06 12.36
C GLN A 28 13.99 -24.39 10.98
N ASN A 29 15.19 -24.08 10.48
CA ASN A 29 15.47 -23.39 9.20
C ASN A 29 15.05 -21.91 9.13
N PHE A 30 14.82 -21.25 10.27
CA PHE A 30 14.68 -19.79 10.31
C PHE A 30 16.05 -19.19 10.60
N VAL A 31 16.82 -18.86 9.55
CA VAL A 31 18.17 -18.33 9.72
C VAL A 31 18.10 -16.86 10.20
N PRO A 32 18.56 -16.57 11.43
CA PRO A 32 18.56 -15.22 11.98
C PRO A 32 19.69 -14.40 11.34
N LEU A 33 19.37 -13.40 10.52
CA LEU A 33 20.37 -12.67 9.72
C LEU A 33 21.37 -11.90 10.61
N ILE A 34 20.88 -11.18 11.61
CA ILE A 34 21.68 -10.32 12.48
C ILE A 34 22.64 -11.19 13.28
N ARG A 35 22.12 -12.22 13.94
CA ARG A 35 22.93 -13.18 14.68
C ARG A 35 23.91 -13.92 13.78
N ALA A 36 23.51 -14.36 12.59
CA ALA A 36 24.42 -15.06 11.67
C ALA A 36 25.58 -14.16 11.21
N ALA A 37 25.32 -12.88 10.92
CA ALA A 37 26.37 -11.91 10.58
C ALA A 37 27.35 -11.71 11.76
N ARG A 38 26.82 -11.59 12.97
CA ARG A 38 27.61 -11.47 14.20
C ARG A 38 28.49 -12.69 14.45
N LEU A 39 27.95 -13.91 14.33
CA LEU A 39 28.72 -15.15 14.49
C LEU A 39 29.83 -15.28 13.44
N ARG A 40 29.59 -14.87 12.19
CA ARG A 40 30.64 -14.83 11.16
C ARG A 40 31.75 -13.84 11.49
N ALA A 41 31.43 -12.72 12.12
CA ALA A 41 32.45 -11.77 12.59
C ALA A 41 33.31 -12.38 13.71
N TYR A 42 32.72 -13.16 14.62
CA TYR A 42 33.46 -13.87 15.66
C TYR A 42 34.38 -14.96 15.11
N ASP A 43 33.91 -15.71 14.12
CA ASP A 43 34.72 -16.70 13.39
C ASP A 43 35.92 -16.04 12.69
N ALA A 44 35.70 -14.87 12.07
CA ALA A 44 36.77 -14.07 11.46
C ALA A 44 37.79 -13.52 12.47
N LEU A 45 37.41 -13.34 13.74
CA LEU A 45 38.32 -12.98 14.84
C LEU A 45 39.13 -14.18 15.37
N LEU A 46 39.13 -15.30 14.63
CA LEU A 46 39.87 -16.53 14.93
C LEU A 46 39.44 -17.21 16.24
N VAL A 47 38.19 -16.99 16.67
CA VAL A 47 37.60 -17.78 17.74
C VAL A 47 37.29 -19.17 17.17
N PRO A 48 37.83 -20.27 17.74
CA PRO A 48 37.48 -21.62 17.28
C PRO A 48 35.96 -21.80 17.27
N VAL A 49 35.42 -22.45 16.23
CA VAL A 49 33.97 -22.65 16.04
C VAL A 49 33.30 -23.23 17.29
N GLU A 50 34.02 -24.10 18.02
CA GLU A 50 33.58 -24.74 19.26
C GLU A 50 33.33 -23.75 20.42
N ARG A 51 33.93 -22.56 20.37
CA ARG A 51 33.87 -21.53 21.42
C ARG A 51 33.00 -20.33 21.06
N LEU A 52 32.34 -20.34 19.90
CA LEU A 52 31.51 -19.21 19.45
C LEU A 52 30.33 -18.95 20.41
N THR A 53 29.72 -20.01 20.96
CA THR A 53 28.61 -19.91 21.91
C THR A 53 29.05 -19.33 23.27
N GLU A 54 30.22 -19.75 23.76
CA GLU A 54 30.84 -19.19 24.98
C GLU A 54 31.17 -17.71 24.80
N PHE A 55 31.70 -17.35 23.63
CA PHE A 55 32.06 -15.98 23.29
C PHE A 55 30.83 -15.08 23.19
N GLU A 56 29.78 -15.52 22.50
CA GLU A 56 28.48 -14.83 22.42
C GLU A 56 27.86 -14.64 23.81
N SER A 57 27.86 -15.68 24.65
CA SER A 57 27.30 -15.63 26.01
C SER A 57 28.08 -14.66 26.91
N SER A 58 29.41 -14.66 26.81
CA SER A 58 30.27 -13.77 27.59
C SER A 58 30.04 -12.30 27.22
N LEU A 59 29.98 -11.99 25.91
CA LEU A 59 29.67 -10.65 25.44
C LEU A 59 28.27 -10.20 25.84
N SER A 60 27.27 -11.08 25.71
CA SER A 60 25.90 -10.79 26.14
C SER A 60 25.85 -10.39 27.62
N SER A 61 26.49 -11.17 28.49
CA SER A 61 26.51 -10.90 29.92
C SER A 61 27.21 -9.59 30.28
N TRP A 62 28.27 -9.24 29.55
CA TRP A 62 29.03 -8.01 29.76
C TRP A 62 28.25 -6.78 29.28
N THR A 63 27.67 -6.83 28.08
CA THR A 63 26.87 -5.74 27.50
C THR A 63 25.66 -5.40 28.37
N GLU A 64 24.90 -6.41 28.80
CA GLU A 64 23.71 -6.20 29.63
C GLU A 64 24.05 -5.67 31.03
N ALA A 65 25.20 -6.08 31.60
CA ALA A 65 25.64 -5.60 32.91
C ALA A 65 26.18 -4.16 32.88
N GLU A 66 26.99 -3.81 31.87
CA GLU A 66 27.70 -2.53 31.80
C GLU A 66 26.87 -1.43 31.15
N LEU A 67 26.24 -1.71 30.00
CA LEU A 67 25.49 -0.73 29.21
C LEU A 67 24.01 -0.67 29.58
N LYS A 68 23.50 -1.69 30.29
CA LYS A 68 22.06 -1.85 30.62
C LYS A 68 21.15 -1.88 29.38
N GLU A 69 21.74 -2.14 28.22
CA GLU A 69 21.03 -2.30 26.95
C GLU A 69 20.94 -3.79 26.61
N PRO A 70 19.87 -4.23 25.93
CA PRO A 70 19.73 -5.61 25.53
C PRO A 70 20.76 -5.98 24.47
N PHE A 71 21.55 -7.04 24.70
CA PHE A 71 22.53 -7.52 23.71
C PHE A 71 21.87 -8.05 22.41
N VAL A 72 20.64 -8.54 22.53
CA VAL A 72 19.79 -8.95 21.40
C VAL A 72 18.48 -8.18 21.49
N ALA A 73 18.33 -7.18 20.62
CA ALA A 73 17.09 -6.42 20.45
C ALA A 73 16.08 -7.15 19.54
N GLY A 74 16.56 -8.05 18.67
CA GLY A 74 15.73 -8.85 17.79
C GLY A 74 16.50 -9.39 16.59
N ASP A 75 15.78 -9.95 15.61
CA ASP A 75 16.36 -10.44 14.36
C ASP A 75 15.36 -10.41 13.19
N ILE A 76 15.89 -10.53 11.96
CA ILE A 76 15.12 -10.69 10.73
C ILE A 76 15.44 -12.02 10.05
N PHE A 77 14.41 -12.62 9.46
CA PHE A 77 14.47 -13.90 8.77
C PHE A 77 14.04 -13.70 7.32
N VAL A 78 14.99 -13.89 6.42
CA VAL A 78 14.84 -13.50 5.01
C VAL A 78 14.40 -14.72 4.19
N PHE A 79 13.22 -14.63 3.57
CA PHE A 79 12.73 -15.61 2.60
C PHE A 79 12.70 -14.99 1.20
N ASP A 80 12.28 -15.75 0.20
CA ASP A 80 12.20 -15.24 -1.16
C ASP A 80 11.19 -14.09 -1.28
N ASP A 81 9.93 -14.35 -0.97
CA ASP A 81 8.80 -13.45 -1.21
C ASP A 81 8.42 -12.57 0.00
N HIS A 82 8.96 -12.86 1.18
CA HIS A 82 8.65 -12.12 2.40
C HIS A 82 9.86 -12.07 3.35
N ILE A 83 9.73 -11.27 4.41
CA ILE A 83 10.68 -11.22 5.51
C ILE A 83 9.87 -11.35 6.80
N LEU A 84 10.30 -12.22 7.71
CA LEU A 84 9.77 -12.25 9.07
C LEU A 84 10.73 -11.48 9.97
N PHE A 85 10.20 -10.86 11.02
CA PHE A 85 11.02 -10.21 12.03
C PHE A 85 10.52 -10.56 13.42
N LEU A 86 11.43 -10.50 14.38
CA LEU A 86 11.19 -10.71 15.79
C LEU A 86 11.92 -9.61 16.56
N THR A 87 11.20 -8.83 17.36
CA THR A 87 11.79 -7.83 18.25
C THR A 87 11.41 -8.10 19.71
N PHE A 88 12.36 -7.79 20.60
CA PHE A 88 12.22 -7.92 22.04
C PHE A 88 12.15 -6.50 22.61
N SER A 89 10.95 -6.07 22.98
CA SER A 89 10.74 -4.77 23.63
C SER A 89 11.26 -4.78 25.07
N GLU A 90 11.56 -3.59 25.58
CA GLU A 90 11.98 -3.42 26.97
C GLU A 90 10.86 -3.77 27.96
N PRO A 91 11.20 -4.22 29.18
CA PRO A 91 10.21 -4.64 30.18
C PRO A 91 9.25 -3.53 30.64
N ASN A 92 9.54 -2.25 30.34
CA ASN A 92 8.68 -1.11 30.66
C ASN A 92 7.64 -0.79 29.57
N GLU A 93 7.74 -1.37 28.38
CA GLU A 93 6.71 -1.26 27.35
C GLU A 93 5.69 -2.41 27.51
N GLU A 94 4.40 -2.12 27.38
CA GLU A 94 3.29 -3.07 27.61
C GLU A 94 3.28 -4.31 26.68
N ALA A 95 4.20 -4.40 25.72
CA ALA A 95 4.38 -5.55 24.84
C ALA A 95 5.82 -6.02 24.92
N SER A 96 6.07 -7.29 25.25
CA SER A 96 7.41 -7.80 25.53
C SER A 96 8.02 -8.66 24.43
N LEU A 97 7.23 -9.05 23.43
CA LEU A 97 7.72 -9.74 22.24
C LEU A 97 6.83 -9.44 21.03
N ARG A 98 7.43 -9.01 19.93
CA ARG A 98 6.72 -8.64 18.69
C ARG A 98 7.26 -9.49 17.54
N ALA A 99 6.38 -10.21 16.87
CA ALA A 99 6.69 -10.95 15.66
C ALA A 99 5.92 -10.32 14.49
N GLY A 100 6.54 -10.17 13.34
CA GLY A 100 5.84 -9.61 12.19
C GLY A 100 6.36 -10.12 10.85
N ILE A 101 5.64 -9.74 9.81
CA ILE A 101 5.92 -10.09 8.42
C ILE A 101 5.91 -8.83 7.57
N ILE A 102 6.89 -8.74 6.67
CA ILE A 102 7.01 -7.72 5.63
C ILE A 102 6.87 -8.44 4.29
N PHE A 103 5.94 -7.98 3.47
CA PHE A 103 5.55 -8.69 2.26
C PHE A 103 5.09 -7.74 1.16
N GLN A 104 5.12 -8.21 -0.10
CA GLN A 104 4.55 -7.53 -1.25
C GLN A 104 3.10 -7.96 -1.49
N ALA A 105 2.30 -7.15 -2.20
CA ALA A 105 0.88 -7.42 -2.50
C ALA A 105 0.63 -8.81 -3.13
N ASN A 106 1.59 -9.31 -3.92
CA ASN A 106 1.53 -10.60 -4.62
C ASN A 106 1.96 -11.79 -3.75
N THR A 107 2.33 -11.58 -2.49
CA THR A 107 2.78 -12.65 -1.60
C THR A 107 1.62 -13.60 -1.28
N PRO A 108 1.77 -14.92 -1.50
CA PRO A 108 0.72 -15.88 -1.17
C PRO A 108 0.60 -16.06 0.35
N GLU A 109 -0.63 -15.91 0.85
CA GLU A 109 -1.05 -16.23 2.22
C GLU A 109 -0.12 -15.66 3.33
N PRO A 110 0.19 -14.36 3.35
CA PRO A 110 1.16 -13.76 4.29
C PRO A 110 0.75 -13.98 5.76
N PHE A 111 -0.55 -13.88 6.07
CA PHE A 111 -1.07 -14.09 7.42
C PHE A 111 -0.85 -15.51 7.94
N ARG A 112 -0.99 -16.54 7.09
CA ARG A 112 -0.73 -17.92 7.50
C ARG A 112 0.76 -18.16 7.78
N LYS A 113 1.65 -17.49 7.04
CA LYS A 113 3.09 -17.54 7.28
C LYS A 113 3.44 -16.89 8.61
N LEU A 114 2.84 -15.74 8.93
CA LEU A 114 2.97 -15.08 10.23
C LEU A 114 2.44 -15.96 11.37
N ASP A 115 1.24 -16.54 11.23
CA ASP A 115 0.64 -17.40 12.24
C ASP A 115 1.50 -18.64 12.51
N SER A 116 2.03 -19.26 11.46
CA SER A 116 2.98 -20.39 11.55
C SER A 116 4.26 -20.01 12.30
N PHE A 117 4.80 -18.81 12.03
CA PHE A 117 5.97 -18.29 12.73
C PHE A 117 5.69 -18.03 14.21
N CYS A 118 4.58 -17.36 14.52
CA CYS A 118 4.10 -17.12 15.89
C CYS A 118 3.90 -18.43 16.67
N GLN A 119 3.33 -19.47 16.02
CA GLN A 119 3.13 -20.77 16.64
C GLN A 119 4.47 -21.46 16.96
N LYS A 120 5.44 -21.42 16.05
CA LYS A 120 6.77 -22.01 16.29
C LYS A 120 7.51 -21.33 17.43
N ILE A 121 7.45 -20.00 17.52
CA ILE A 121 8.02 -19.25 18.67
C ILE A 121 7.36 -19.73 19.96
N LYS A 122 6.03 -19.85 19.98
CA LYS A 122 5.29 -20.32 21.15
C LYS A 122 5.70 -21.74 21.56
N ASP A 123 5.84 -22.65 20.60
CA ASP A 123 6.24 -24.03 20.87
C ASP A 123 7.67 -24.11 21.46
N ILE A 124 8.59 -23.27 20.98
CA ILE A 124 9.96 -23.18 21.54
C ILE A 124 9.93 -22.65 22.97
N LEU A 125 9.17 -21.57 23.23
CA LEU A 125 9.07 -20.98 24.57
C LEU A 125 8.44 -21.95 25.58
N LEU A 126 7.47 -22.77 25.16
CA LEU A 126 6.86 -23.80 26.00
C LEU A 126 7.84 -24.92 26.36
N ASN A 127 8.74 -25.29 25.44
CA ASN A 127 9.73 -26.33 25.68
C ASN A 127 10.88 -25.89 26.60
N ASP A 128 11.22 -24.59 26.64
CA ASP A 128 12.28 -24.06 27.55
C ASP A 128 11.76 -23.77 28.96
N ALA A 129 10.43 -23.65 29.16
CA ALA A 129 9.79 -23.38 30.46
C ALA A 129 9.69 -24.61 31.38
N ASP A 130 10.66 -25.53 31.28
CA ASP A 130 10.75 -26.84 31.96
C ASP A 130 10.37 -26.75 33.47
N GLY A 131 9.09 -27.03 33.78
CA GLY A 131 8.60 -27.23 35.15
C GLY A 131 7.83 -26.09 35.81
N GLN A 132 7.66 -24.92 35.19
CA GLN A 132 6.66 -23.94 35.65
C GLN A 132 5.43 -23.99 34.73
N GLU A 133 4.24 -24.23 35.30
CA GLU A 133 2.94 -24.13 34.62
C GLU A 133 2.60 -22.65 34.26
N SER A 134 3.56 -21.90 33.74
CA SER A 134 3.32 -20.57 33.20
C SER A 134 2.72 -20.73 31.81
N GLU A 135 1.39 -20.65 31.71
CA GLU A 135 0.70 -20.60 30.42
C GLU A 135 1.26 -19.45 29.57
N VAL A 136 1.91 -19.78 28.46
CA VAL A 136 2.33 -18.76 27.48
C VAL A 136 1.07 -18.11 26.90
N PRO A 137 0.94 -16.76 26.98
CA PRO A 137 -0.24 -16.06 26.50
C PRO A 137 -0.55 -16.33 25.02
N LYS A 138 -1.75 -15.94 24.59
CA LYS A 138 -2.10 -15.96 23.17
C LYS A 138 -1.51 -14.72 22.49
N TRP A 139 -1.01 -14.92 21.28
CA TRP A 139 -0.68 -13.82 20.38
C TRP A 139 -1.92 -12.94 20.18
N GLN A 140 -1.73 -11.64 20.33
CA GLN A 140 -2.72 -10.65 19.98
C GLN A 140 -2.28 -10.02 18.66
N ALA A 141 -3.22 -9.82 17.74
CA ALA A 141 -2.93 -8.99 16.58
C ALA A 141 -2.40 -7.65 17.10
N GLY A 142 -1.25 -7.21 16.60
CA GLY A 142 -0.74 -5.88 16.90
C GLY A 142 -1.85 -4.90 16.62
N LYS A 143 -2.06 -3.93 17.52
CA LYS A 143 -3.06 -2.88 17.30
C LYS A 143 -2.66 -2.15 16.01
N GLN A 144 -3.20 -2.58 14.86
CA GLN A 144 -3.38 -1.66 13.75
C GLN A 144 -4.31 -0.60 14.31
N THR A 145 -3.74 0.54 14.64
CA THR A 145 -4.47 1.69 15.14
C THR A 145 -5.30 2.20 13.97
N VAL A 146 -6.44 1.55 13.73
CA VAL A 146 -7.46 2.08 12.83
C VAL A 146 -7.84 3.45 13.41
N PRO A 147 -7.53 4.56 12.72
CA PRO A 147 -7.77 5.90 13.25
C PRO A 147 -9.23 6.07 13.64
N GLU A 148 -9.51 6.83 14.70
CA GLU A 148 -10.89 7.04 15.17
C GLU A 148 -11.76 7.64 14.06
N GLY A 149 -11.20 8.54 13.26
CA GLY A 149 -11.83 9.08 12.07
C GLY A 149 -12.20 8.05 11.02
N PHE A 150 -11.40 7.00 10.81
CA PHE A 150 -11.78 5.91 9.91
C PHE A 150 -12.96 5.12 10.47
N ARG A 151 -12.98 4.85 11.79
CA ARG A 151 -14.10 4.15 12.43
C ARG A 151 -15.38 4.96 12.38
N SER A 152 -15.31 6.27 12.60
CA SER A 152 -16.46 7.16 12.52
C SER A 152 -16.96 7.27 11.08
N PHE A 153 -16.06 7.32 10.10
CA PHE A 153 -16.39 7.29 8.67
C PHE A 153 -17.09 5.98 8.27
N VAL A 154 -16.54 4.82 8.69
CA VAL A 154 -17.16 3.51 8.49
C VAL A 154 -18.55 3.45 9.13
N ALA A 155 -18.73 4.01 10.33
CA ALA A 155 -20.02 4.05 11.00
C ALA A 155 -21.07 4.92 10.28
N LYS A 156 -20.63 5.95 9.53
CA LYS A 156 -21.51 6.77 8.68
C LYS A 156 -21.88 6.08 7.36
N GLN A 157 -21.26 4.95 7.01
CA GLN A 157 -21.58 4.23 5.79
C GLN A 157 -22.98 3.63 5.85
N ASP A 158 -23.79 3.92 4.83
CA ASP A 158 -25.07 3.25 4.67
C ASP A 158 -24.84 1.82 4.17
N VAL A 159 -25.13 0.85 5.04
CA VAL A 159 -24.94 -0.59 4.80
C VAL A 159 -25.73 -1.01 3.55
N ASP A 160 -26.88 -0.41 3.25
CA ASP A 160 -27.71 -0.79 2.11
C ASP A 160 -27.15 -0.30 0.75
N SER A 161 -26.32 0.75 0.74
CA SER A 161 -25.71 1.28 -0.49
C SER A 161 -24.52 0.44 -0.97
N LEU A 162 -23.75 -0.18 -0.05
CA LEU A 162 -22.64 -1.08 -0.37
C LEU A 162 -23.14 -2.41 -0.95
N TYR A 163 -24.20 -2.99 -0.38
CA TYR A 163 -24.70 -4.31 -0.79
C TYR A 163 -25.40 -4.33 -2.15
N THR A 164 -25.90 -3.19 -2.61
CA THR A 164 -26.57 -3.06 -3.92
C THR A 164 -25.63 -2.67 -5.05
N SER A 165 -24.55 -1.91 -4.78
CA SER A 165 -23.66 -1.35 -5.81
C SER A 165 -22.38 -2.17 -6.09
N LEU A 166 -21.94 -3.02 -5.15
CA LEU A 166 -20.64 -3.73 -5.18
C LEU A 166 -20.75 -5.27 -5.15
N ARG A 167 -21.76 -5.89 -5.76
CA ARG A 167 -21.71 -7.35 -5.96
C ARG A 167 -20.47 -7.70 -6.81
N LYS A 168 -19.71 -8.74 -6.41
CA LYS A 168 -18.47 -9.18 -7.07
C LYS A 168 -18.63 -9.38 -8.60
N GLU A 169 -19.77 -9.89 -9.06
CA GLU A 169 -20.06 -10.08 -10.49
C GLU A 169 -20.36 -8.77 -11.24
N THR A 170 -20.97 -7.78 -10.58
CA THR A 170 -21.18 -6.44 -11.16
C THR A 170 -19.92 -5.58 -11.08
N MET A 171 -18.99 -5.89 -10.16
CA MET A 171 -17.79 -5.10 -9.93
C MET A 171 -16.85 -5.11 -11.14
N THR A 172 -16.57 -6.27 -11.75
CA THR A 172 -15.70 -6.33 -12.93
C THR A 172 -16.27 -5.53 -14.10
N LYS A 173 -17.57 -5.65 -14.37
CA LYS A 173 -18.25 -4.84 -15.41
C LYS A 173 -18.23 -3.36 -15.07
N ARG A 174 -18.47 -3.00 -13.81
CA ARG A 174 -18.45 -1.61 -13.32
C ARG A 174 -17.07 -0.98 -13.43
N ILE A 175 -16.00 -1.72 -13.13
CA ILE A 175 -14.61 -1.25 -13.27
C ILE A 175 -14.28 -0.96 -14.73
N VAL A 176 -14.59 -1.90 -15.64
CA VAL A 176 -14.35 -1.71 -17.07
C VAL A 176 -15.20 -0.57 -17.63
N ALA A 177 -16.44 -0.42 -17.15
CA ALA A 177 -17.31 0.71 -17.47
C ALA A 177 -16.71 2.04 -16.99
N ALA A 178 -16.28 2.11 -15.73
CA ALA A 178 -15.64 3.29 -15.16
C ALA A 178 -14.36 3.67 -15.89
N SER A 179 -13.55 2.71 -16.33
CA SER A 179 -12.33 3.01 -17.11
C SER A 179 -12.65 3.62 -18.48
N LYS A 180 -13.79 3.27 -19.11
CA LYS A 180 -14.22 3.94 -20.35
C LYS A 180 -14.75 5.35 -20.10
N LEU A 181 -15.20 5.64 -18.88
CA LEU A 181 -15.63 6.98 -18.47
C LEU A 181 -14.46 7.91 -18.10
N GLU A 182 -13.20 7.47 -18.16
CA GLU A 182 -12.04 8.37 -18.09
C GLU A 182 -12.02 9.35 -19.28
N ASP A 183 -12.53 8.93 -20.44
CA ASP A 183 -12.68 9.79 -21.61
C ASP A 183 -13.80 10.81 -21.41
N ASP A 184 -13.44 12.10 -21.45
CA ASP A 184 -14.37 13.22 -21.31
C ASP A 184 -15.44 13.23 -22.41
N GLN A 185 -15.09 12.79 -23.62
CA GLN A 185 -16.06 12.70 -24.71
C GLN A 185 -17.14 11.65 -24.41
N ALA A 186 -16.76 10.52 -23.82
CA ALA A 186 -17.70 9.46 -23.42
C ALA A 186 -18.67 9.96 -22.35
N ARG A 187 -18.16 10.69 -21.35
CA ARG A 187 -19.02 11.30 -20.30
C ARG A 187 -19.96 12.34 -20.88
N HIS A 188 -19.45 13.24 -21.73
CA HIS A 188 -20.28 14.26 -22.37
C HIS A 188 -21.39 13.63 -23.20
N PHE A 189 -21.05 12.66 -24.05
CA PHE A 189 -22.00 11.92 -24.86
C PHE A 189 -23.09 11.25 -24.01
N LEU A 190 -22.72 10.53 -22.95
CA LEU A 190 -23.70 9.84 -22.10
C LEU A 190 -24.61 10.80 -21.33
N ARG A 191 -24.08 11.95 -20.86
CA ARG A 191 -24.91 12.99 -20.24
C ARG A 191 -25.89 13.58 -21.25
N THR A 192 -25.43 13.95 -22.44
CA THR A 192 -26.29 14.44 -23.52
C THR A 192 -27.31 13.39 -23.95
N ALA A 193 -26.94 12.12 -24.03
CA ALA A 193 -27.84 11.02 -24.34
C ALA A 193 -28.90 10.82 -23.24
N ARG A 194 -28.51 10.93 -21.97
CA ARG A 194 -29.45 10.87 -20.84
C ARG A 194 -30.47 12.01 -20.91
N ASP A 195 -30.01 13.24 -21.09
CA ASP A 195 -30.87 14.41 -21.12
C ASP A 195 -31.81 14.36 -22.34
N ALA A 196 -31.31 13.96 -23.52
CA ALA A 196 -32.14 13.79 -24.71
C ALA A 196 -33.18 12.65 -24.58
N ASN A 197 -32.88 11.60 -23.82
CA ASN A 197 -33.85 10.54 -23.52
C ASN A 197 -34.93 11.03 -22.55
N LEU A 198 -34.58 11.83 -21.54
CA LEU A 198 -35.55 12.44 -20.63
C LEU A 198 -36.46 13.45 -21.33
N GLU A 199 -35.93 14.21 -22.29
CA GLU A 199 -36.67 15.21 -23.06
C GLU A 199 -37.43 14.63 -24.27
N GLY A 200 -37.21 13.35 -24.60
CA GLY A 200 -37.89 12.66 -25.72
C GLY A 200 -37.36 13.04 -27.11
N TYR A 201 -36.15 13.62 -27.21
CA TYR A 201 -35.49 14.02 -28.47
C TYR A 201 -34.31 13.14 -28.87
N ALA A 202 -34.13 11.99 -28.22
CA ALA A 202 -32.95 11.14 -28.36
C ALA A 202 -32.66 10.66 -29.80
N ALA A 203 -33.66 10.56 -30.66
CA ALA A 203 -33.46 10.17 -32.06
C ALA A 203 -32.62 11.19 -32.88
N LYS A 204 -32.60 12.46 -32.48
CA LYS A 204 -31.80 13.50 -33.16
C LYS A 204 -30.29 13.36 -32.94
N LEU A 205 -29.86 12.57 -31.95
CA LEU A 205 -28.44 12.35 -31.66
C LEU A 205 -27.73 11.49 -32.72
N LEU A 206 -28.49 10.68 -33.47
CA LEU A 206 -27.94 9.77 -34.48
C LEU A 206 -28.01 10.33 -35.92
N THR A 207 -28.95 11.24 -36.17
CA THR A 207 -29.25 11.75 -37.53
C THR A 207 -28.42 12.97 -37.96
N GLY A 208 -27.56 13.50 -37.08
CA GLY A 208 -26.57 14.52 -37.45
C GLY A 208 -26.95 15.95 -37.06
N ASP A 209 -26.23 16.45 -36.05
CA ASP A 209 -25.87 17.86 -35.84
C ASP A 209 -24.85 18.02 -34.68
N THR A 210 -24.55 16.95 -33.96
CA THR A 210 -23.45 16.90 -32.98
C THR A 210 -22.12 16.68 -33.71
N THR A 211 -21.14 17.53 -33.39
CA THR A 211 -19.72 17.45 -33.80
C THR A 211 -19.23 16.02 -33.97
N PRO A 212 -18.41 15.69 -35.00
CA PRO A 212 -17.99 14.32 -35.28
C PRO A 212 -17.34 13.72 -34.04
N ILE A 213 -18.09 12.85 -33.38
CA ILE A 213 -17.66 12.21 -32.15
C ILE A 213 -16.75 11.06 -32.58
N ASN A 214 -15.46 11.13 -32.27
CA ASN A 214 -14.50 10.03 -32.49
C ASN A 214 -14.72 8.88 -31.47
N LEU A 215 -15.92 8.73 -30.94
CA LEU A 215 -16.29 7.67 -30.00
C LEU A 215 -16.88 6.49 -30.77
N SER A 216 -16.29 5.32 -30.56
CA SER A 216 -16.89 4.08 -31.04
C SER A 216 -18.03 3.70 -30.09
N ILE A 217 -19.27 3.89 -30.55
CA ILE A 217 -20.49 3.52 -29.83
C ILE A 217 -20.49 2.02 -29.49
N ASP A 218 -20.00 1.18 -30.40
CA ASP A 218 -19.88 -0.27 -30.18
C ASP A 218 -19.05 -0.59 -28.92
N ARG A 219 -17.98 0.18 -28.65
CA ARG A 219 -17.18 0.01 -27.42
C ARG A 219 -17.93 0.36 -26.14
N LEU A 220 -18.90 1.28 -26.19
CA LEU A 220 -19.74 1.62 -25.04
C LEU A 220 -20.83 0.57 -24.83
N GLU A 221 -21.33 -0.02 -25.91
CA GLU A 221 -22.30 -1.11 -25.90
C GLU A 221 -21.68 -2.41 -25.35
N ASP A 222 -20.45 -2.75 -25.76
CA ASP A 222 -19.69 -3.92 -25.28
C ASP A 222 -19.53 -3.93 -23.75
N VAL A 223 -19.42 -2.74 -23.15
CA VAL A 223 -19.22 -2.56 -21.71
C VAL A 223 -20.56 -2.34 -20.97
N GLY A 224 -21.67 -2.28 -21.71
CA GLY A 224 -23.02 -2.12 -21.16
C GLY A 224 -23.32 -0.71 -20.64
N LEU A 225 -22.63 0.32 -21.15
CA LEU A 225 -22.92 1.72 -20.84
C LEU A 225 -24.10 2.26 -21.67
N VAL A 226 -24.28 1.73 -22.87
CA VAL A 226 -25.40 2.08 -23.74
C VAL A 226 -26.12 0.84 -24.24
N GLU A 227 -27.39 1.00 -24.55
CA GLU A 227 -28.24 0.00 -25.18
C GLU A 227 -29.01 0.63 -26.35
N ARG A 228 -29.20 -0.13 -27.42
CA ARG A 228 -30.01 0.30 -28.56
C ARG A 228 -31.48 0.03 -28.28
N LYS A 229 -32.31 1.06 -28.40
CA LYS A 229 -33.75 1.02 -28.24
C LYS A 229 -34.43 1.48 -29.51
N VAL A 230 -35.70 1.11 -29.66
CA VAL A 230 -36.54 1.62 -30.75
C VAL A 230 -37.46 2.69 -30.19
N GLN A 231 -37.36 3.90 -30.71
CA GLN A 231 -38.25 5.01 -30.36
C GLN A 231 -39.25 5.24 -31.48
N VAL A 232 -40.53 5.31 -31.12
CA VAL A 232 -41.58 5.78 -32.02
C VAL A 232 -41.84 7.25 -31.70
N SER A 233 -41.64 8.13 -32.67
CA SER A 233 -41.81 9.57 -32.57
C SER A 233 -42.97 10.05 -33.44
N CYS A 234 -43.68 11.08 -32.97
CA CYS A 234 -44.77 11.69 -33.73
C CYS A 234 -44.22 12.36 -34.98
N ARG A 235 -44.70 11.99 -36.17
CA ARG A 235 -44.25 12.55 -37.44
C ARG A 235 -44.51 14.05 -37.57
N LYS A 236 -45.55 14.56 -36.89
CA LYS A 236 -45.91 15.99 -36.93
C LYS A 236 -45.09 16.85 -35.97
N THR A 237 -44.82 16.37 -34.76
CA THR A 237 -44.17 17.16 -33.70
C THR A 237 -42.73 16.73 -33.42
N GLY A 238 -42.33 15.53 -33.84
CA GLY A 238 -41.04 14.92 -33.55
C GLY A 238 -40.88 14.41 -32.12
N HIS A 239 -41.93 14.49 -31.28
CA HIS A 239 -41.87 14.04 -29.88
C HIS A 239 -41.94 12.52 -29.75
N ALA A 240 -41.17 11.96 -28.82
CA ALA A 240 -41.25 10.54 -28.46
C ALA A 240 -42.64 10.18 -27.92
N ILE A 241 -43.26 9.15 -28.51
CA ILE A 241 -44.54 8.59 -28.07
C ILE A 241 -44.28 7.38 -27.17
N VAL A 242 -43.45 6.44 -27.64
CA VAL A 242 -43.10 5.23 -26.90
C VAL A 242 -41.65 4.82 -27.19
N GLN A 243 -40.96 4.38 -26.15
CA GLN A 243 -39.65 3.74 -26.26
C GLN A 243 -39.79 2.24 -25.98
N LEU A 244 -39.22 1.43 -26.86
CA LEU A 244 -39.32 -0.02 -26.83
C LEU A 244 -37.92 -0.64 -26.72
N PRO A 245 -37.76 -1.71 -25.92
CA PRO A 245 -36.46 -2.34 -25.70
C PRO A 245 -35.94 -3.09 -26.93
N ASN A 246 -36.82 -3.50 -27.85
CA ASN A 246 -36.42 -4.17 -29.09
C ASN A 246 -37.45 -3.95 -30.21
N PRO A 247 -37.08 -4.18 -31.49
CA PRO A 247 -37.99 -4.03 -32.63
C PRO A 247 -39.19 -5.00 -32.60
N HIS A 248 -39.05 -6.17 -31.97
CA HIS A 248 -40.14 -7.14 -31.87
C HIS A 248 -41.29 -6.64 -30.98
N ALA A 249 -41.01 -5.79 -29.99
CA ALA A 249 -42.03 -5.16 -29.15
C ALA A 249 -42.91 -4.18 -29.95
N LEU A 250 -42.42 -3.65 -31.09
CA LEU A 250 -43.21 -2.77 -31.95
C LEU A 250 -44.44 -3.50 -32.51
N ALA A 251 -44.30 -4.79 -32.84
CA ALA A 251 -45.40 -5.60 -33.36
C ALA A 251 -46.54 -5.76 -32.34
N VAL A 252 -46.25 -5.72 -31.05
CA VAL A 252 -47.28 -5.78 -30.00
C VAL A 252 -48.05 -4.45 -29.91
N VAL A 253 -47.34 -3.33 -30.05
CA VAL A 253 -47.94 -1.99 -30.00
C VAL A 253 -48.81 -1.72 -31.23
N THR A 254 -48.39 -2.14 -32.43
CA THR A 254 -49.17 -1.96 -33.66
C THR A 254 -50.43 -2.81 -33.70
N VAL A 255 -50.44 -3.98 -33.06
CA VAL A 255 -51.63 -4.85 -32.92
C VAL A 255 -52.66 -4.28 -31.93
N SER A 256 -52.26 -3.33 -31.08
CA SER A 256 -53.10 -2.79 -30.01
C SER A 256 -53.92 -1.55 -30.42
N ASP A 257 -53.96 -1.18 -31.71
CA ASP A 257 -54.62 0.04 -32.23
C ASP A 257 -54.27 1.32 -31.44
N ALA A 258 -53.05 1.40 -30.93
CA ALA A 258 -52.59 2.56 -30.15
C ALA A 258 -52.55 3.82 -31.03
N THR A 259 -52.99 4.96 -30.49
CA THR A 259 -52.97 6.27 -31.16
C THR A 259 -51.96 7.22 -30.51
N CYS A 260 -51.33 8.07 -31.32
CA CYS A 260 -50.43 9.12 -30.87
C CYS A 260 -51.15 10.12 -29.96
N SER A 261 -50.59 10.37 -28.77
CA SER A 261 -51.11 11.34 -27.79
C SER A 261 -51.09 12.78 -28.30
N GLU A 262 -50.17 13.12 -29.20
CA GLU A 262 -49.99 14.48 -29.72
C GLU A 262 -50.90 14.79 -30.91
N CYS A 263 -50.98 13.89 -31.88
CA CYS A 263 -51.65 14.17 -33.15
C CYS A 263 -52.82 13.26 -33.51
N GLY A 264 -53.10 12.25 -32.68
CA GLY A 264 -54.23 11.33 -32.84
C GLY A 264 -54.10 10.30 -33.97
N SER A 265 -52.99 10.29 -34.72
CA SER A 265 -52.74 9.28 -35.77
C SER A 265 -52.43 7.91 -35.15
N PRO A 266 -52.68 6.78 -35.83
CA PRO A 266 -52.29 5.47 -35.33
C PRO A 266 -50.76 5.37 -35.23
N VAL A 267 -50.26 4.73 -34.18
CA VAL A 267 -48.81 4.58 -33.91
C VAL A 267 -48.07 3.86 -35.05
N ALA A 268 -48.78 3.07 -35.85
CA ALA A 268 -48.23 2.41 -37.04
C ALA A 268 -47.80 3.39 -38.16
N ASP A 269 -48.38 4.60 -38.22
CA ASP A 269 -48.08 5.62 -39.22
C ASP A 269 -47.01 6.63 -38.75
N GLU A 270 -46.52 6.46 -37.53
CA GLU A 270 -45.54 7.34 -36.88
C GLU A 270 -44.09 6.95 -37.24
N SER A 271 -43.13 7.87 -37.03
CA SER A 271 -41.72 7.62 -37.36
C SER A 271 -41.09 6.66 -36.35
N VAL A 272 -40.50 5.58 -36.86
CA VAL A 272 -39.77 4.58 -36.05
C VAL A 272 -38.29 4.76 -36.28
N GLU A 273 -37.56 5.09 -35.22
CA GLU A 273 -36.13 5.37 -35.27
C GLU A 273 -35.40 4.51 -34.23
N GLU A 274 -34.23 4.00 -34.58
CA GLU A 274 -33.32 3.39 -33.60
C GLU A 274 -32.64 4.51 -32.81
N VAL A 275 -32.53 4.33 -31.50
CA VAL A 275 -32.03 5.34 -30.57
C VAL A 275 -31.07 4.71 -29.58
N ILE A 276 -30.00 5.42 -29.24
CA ILE A 276 -29.07 5.01 -28.20
C ILE A 276 -29.56 5.56 -26.86
N ALA A 277 -29.76 4.66 -25.89
CA ALA A 277 -30.10 5.03 -24.53
C ALA A 277 -28.98 4.64 -23.56
N PRO A 278 -28.61 5.51 -22.59
CA PRO A 278 -27.72 5.11 -21.52
C PRO A 278 -28.41 4.06 -20.63
N THR A 279 -27.64 3.07 -20.19
CA THR A 279 -28.14 2.04 -19.28
C THR A 279 -28.28 2.58 -17.85
N GLN A 280 -28.93 1.81 -16.97
CA GLN A 280 -28.96 2.12 -15.54
C GLN A 280 -27.55 2.15 -14.93
N LEU A 281 -26.63 1.31 -15.42
CA LEU A 281 -25.23 1.31 -15.02
C LEU A 281 -24.56 2.65 -15.37
N ALA A 282 -24.70 3.13 -16.60
CA ALA A 282 -24.15 4.42 -17.01
C ALA A 282 -24.73 5.58 -16.18
N SER A 283 -26.04 5.56 -15.92
CA SER A 283 -26.68 6.58 -15.08
C SER A 283 -26.11 6.57 -13.66
N SER A 284 -25.99 5.39 -13.04
CA SER A 284 -25.43 5.25 -11.69
C SER A 284 -23.94 5.62 -11.59
N LEU A 285 -23.19 5.49 -12.67
CA LEU A 285 -21.76 5.84 -12.72
C LEU A 285 -21.54 7.34 -12.90
N LEU A 286 -22.42 8.01 -13.64
CA LEU A 286 -22.38 9.46 -13.85
C LEU A 286 -22.95 10.24 -12.66
N GLU A 287 -23.78 9.61 -11.84
CA GLU A 287 -24.27 10.18 -10.59
C GLU A 287 -23.13 10.30 -9.57
N ASP A 288 -23.04 11.47 -8.93
CA ASP A 288 -22.09 11.80 -7.86
C ASP A 288 -20.61 11.48 -8.13
N GLY A 289 -20.20 11.43 -9.39
CA GLY A 289 -18.84 11.03 -9.76
C GLY A 289 -18.50 9.60 -9.35
N SER A 290 -19.50 8.71 -9.23
CA SER A 290 -19.32 7.32 -8.80
C SER A 290 -18.32 6.55 -9.67
N TRP A 291 -18.15 6.92 -10.94
CA TRP A 291 -17.12 6.36 -11.80
C TRP A 291 -15.69 6.66 -11.31
N LEU A 292 -15.43 7.87 -10.78
CA LEU A 292 -14.13 8.22 -10.20
C LEU A 292 -13.87 7.39 -8.95
N ILE A 293 -14.85 7.29 -8.05
CA ILE A 293 -14.74 6.46 -6.84
C ILE A 293 -14.51 4.99 -7.21
N SER A 294 -15.26 4.46 -8.17
CA SER A 294 -15.10 3.08 -8.64
C SER A 294 -13.70 2.83 -9.20
N ARG A 295 -13.13 3.83 -9.89
CA ARG A 295 -11.78 3.74 -10.46
C ARG A 295 -10.68 3.86 -9.40
N LEU A 296 -10.79 4.80 -8.47
CA LEU A 296 -9.85 4.94 -7.35
C LEU A 296 -9.88 3.73 -6.42
N HIS A 297 -11.08 3.18 -6.16
CA HIS A 297 -11.23 1.93 -5.42
C HIS A 297 -10.43 0.82 -6.09
N PHE A 298 -10.59 0.65 -7.40
CA PHE A 298 -9.83 -0.35 -8.15
C PHE A 298 -8.32 -0.11 -8.09
N LEU A 299 -7.86 1.14 -8.23
CA LEU A 299 -6.43 1.47 -8.11
C LEU A 299 -5.87 1.11 -6.73
N LEU A 300 -6.59 1.38 -5.64
CA LEU A 300 -6.20 0.95 -4.29
C LEU A 300 -6.10 -0.57 -4.18
N ARG A 301 -7.03 -1.30 -4.81
CA ARG A 301 -7.00 -2.78 -4.85
C ARG A 301 -5.82 -3.30 -5.66
N GLU A 302 -5.49 -2.69 -6.80
CA GLU A 302 -4.30 -3.01 -7.60
C GLU A 302 -3.00 -2.76 -6.82
N MET A 303 -2.97 -1.70 -6.00
CA MET A 303 -1.85 -1.41 -5.10
C MET A 303 -1.73 -2.40 -3.94
N GLY A 304 -2.72 -3.28 -3.73
CA GLY A 304 -2.70 -4.32 -2.69
C GLY A 304 -3.44 -3.95 -1.41
N VAL A 305 -4.09 -2.78 -1.34
CA VAL A 305 -4.87 -2.38 -0.17
C VAL A 305 -6.08 -3.33 -0.01
N PRO A 306 -6.25 -4.01 1.13
CA PRO A 306 -7.32 -4.97 1.32
C PRO A 306 -8.68 -4.28 1.44
N GLU A 307 -9.75 -4.94 0.97
CA GLU A 307 -11.11 -4.38 0.95
C GLU A 307 -11.60 -3.89 2.32
N ARG A 308 -11.20 -4.58 3.39
CA ARG A 308 -11.57 -4.21 4.78
C ARG A 308 -11.00 -2.87 5.24
N GLU A 309 -9.96 -2.39 4.57
CA GLU A 309 -9.29 -1.13 4.85
C GLU A 309 -9.78 -0.01 3.93
N ILE A 310 -10.81 -0.25 3.10
CA ILE A 310 -11.40 0.75 2.20
C ILE A 310 -12.86 0.94 2.59
N ALA A 311 -13.24 2.20 2.81
CA ALA A 311 -14.59 2.62 3.15
C ALA A 311 -15.09 3.65 2.13
N LEU A 312 -16.27 3.44 1.55
CA LEU A 312 -16.98 4.42 0.72
C LEU A 312 -17.95 5.25 1.56
N GLY A 313 -17.92 6.57 1.48
CA GLY A 313 -18.87 7.40 2.22
C GLY A 313 -20.23 7.50 1.51
N PRO A 314 -21.26 8.04 2.20
CA PRO A 314 -22.59 8.22 1.63
C PRO A 314 -22.59 9.11 0.38
N SER A 315 -23.48 8.78 -0.57
CA SER A 315 -23.79 9.61 -1.73
C SER A 315 -24.92 10.59 -1.37
N ASP A 316 -24.59 11.85 -1.12
CA ASP A 316 -25.58 12.86 -0.69
C ASP A 316 -26.30 13.55 -1.86
N GLY A 317 -26.11 13.09 -3.11
CA GLY A 317 -26.70 13.73 -4.31
C GLY A 317 -26.09 15.11 -4.63
N THR A 318 -24.99 15.46 -3.98
CA THR A 318 -24.28 16.75 -4.12
C THR A 318 -23.33 16.78 -5.32
N GLY A 319 -23.15 15.66 -6.02
CA GLY A 319 -22.13 15.50 -7.05
C GLY A 319 -20.77 15.07 -6.51
N TYR A 320 -20.64 14.77 -5.21
CA TYR A 320 -19.35 14.51 -4.54
C TYR A 320 -19.22 13.04 -4.19
N GLY A 321 -18.11 12.46 -4.60
CA GLY A 321 -17.70 11.14 -4.15
C GLY A 321 -16.72 11.27 -2.98
N GLN A 322 -16.86 10.37 -2.01
CA GLN A 322 -15.98 10.28 -0.85
C GLN A 322 -15.62 8.83 -0.57
N MET A 323 -14.34 8.60 -0.28
CA MET A 323 -13.80 7.31 0.08
C MET A 323 -12.68 7.53 1.09
N MET A 324 -12.51 6.61 2.03
CA MET A 324 -11.43 6.62 2.98
C MET A 324 -10.71 5.27 2.93
N ALA A 325 -9.39 5.29 3.04
CA ALA A 325 -8.58 4.09 3.13
C ALA A 325 -7.65 4.17 4.35
N ASN A 326 -7.47 3.06 5.06
CA ASN A 326 -6.51 2.96 6.15
C ASN A 326 -5.31 2.13 5.67
N ILE A 327 -4.17 2.78 5.50
CA ILE A 327 -2.99 2.17 4.87
C ILE A 327 -1.84 2.24 5.85
N CYS A 328 -1.38 1.07 6.30
CA CYS A 328 -0.32 0.94 7.29
C CYS A 328 -0.60 1.70 8.60
N GLY A 329 -1.87 1.94 8.96
CA GLY A 329 -2.28 2.69 10.15
C GLY A 329 -2.49 4.19 9.92
N GLU A 330 -2.25 4.70 8.70
CA GLU A 330 -2.52 6.09 8.33
C GLU A 330 -3.80 6.21 7.50
N SER A 331 -4.58 7.26 7.77
CA SER A 331 -5.85 7.54 7.09
C SER A 331 -5.64 8.37 5.83
N PHE A 332 -6.14 7.84 4.71
CA PHE A 332 -6.25 8.52 3.43
C PHE A 332 -7.71 8.86 3.16
N LEU A 333 -8.04 10.15 3.07
CA LEU A 333 -9.33 10.63 2.63
C LEU A 333 -9.27 11.01 1.15
N LEU A 334 -10.01 10.30 0.32
CA LEU A 334 -10.11 10.49 -1.12
C LEU A 334 -11.45 11.14 -1.46
N LEU A 335 -11.40 12.34 -2.01
CA LEU A 335 -12.56 13.13 -2.39
C LEU A 335 -12.56 13.36 -3.89
N THR A 336 -13.68 13.06 -4.53
CA THR A 336 -13.80 13.13 -5.99
C THR A 336 -14.95 14.03 -6.38
N ARG A 337 -14.78 14.75 -7.48
CA ARG A 337 -15.85 15.54 -8.10
C ARG A 337 -15.75 15.42 -9.61
N ASP A 338 -16.80 14.95 -10.26
CA ASP A 338 -16.86 14.88 -11.74
C ASP A 338 -17.18 16.25 -12.35
N GLY A 339 -16.14 17.08 -12.49
CA GLY A 339 -16.17 18.41 -13.07
C GLY A 339 -15.17 19.37 -12.42
N ASP A 340 -15.45 20.67 -12.49
CA ASP A 340 -14.55 21.72 -11.99
C ASP A 340 -14.39 21.70 -10.47
N LEU A 341 -13.17 21.97 -9.98
CA LEU A 341 -12.90 22.15 -8.56
C LEU A 341 -13.35 23.54 -8.11
N THR A 342 -14.49 23.60 -7.42
CA THR A 342 -15.08 24.86 -6.95
C THR A 342 -14.62 25.24 -5.54
N PRO A 343 -14.64 26.53 -5.16
CA PRO A 343 -14.35 26.94 -3.78
C PRO A 343 -15.31 26.34 -2.75
N ALA A 344 -16.57 26.06 -3.13
CA ALA A 344 -17.53 25.39 -2.27
C ALA A 344 -17.10 23.95 -1.96
N PHE A 345 -16.67 23.21 -2.98
CA PHE A 345 -16.14 21.86 -2.81
C PHE A 345 -14.84 21.84 -2.00
N ALA A 346 -13.93 22.81 -2.21
CA ALA A 346 -12.72 22.92 -1.41
C ALA A 346 -12.99 23.16 0.09
N ARG A 347 -13.98 23.98 0.43
CA ARG A 347 -14.39 24.18 1.84
C ARG A 347 -14.96 22.90 2.44
N TRP A 348 -15.87 22.27 1.73
CA TRP A 348 -16.45 20.98 2.15
C TRP A 348 -15.36 19.91 2.35
N ALA A 349 -14.38 19.83 1.46
CA ALA A 349 -13.25 18.92 1.57
C ALA A 349 -12.41 19.15 2.84
N ILE A 350 -12.17 20.42 3.19
CA ILE A 350 -11.47 20.79 4.41
C ILE A 350 -12.29 20.43 5.65
N ASP A 351 -13.58 20.74 5.65
CA ASP A 351 -14.47 20.44 6.78
C ASP A 351 -14.52 18.93 7.04
N LEU A 352 -14.61 18.13 5.98
CA LEU A 352 -14.62 16.67 6.07
C LEU A 352 -13.27 16.09 6.51
N GLU A 353 -12.14 16.66 6.07
CA GLU A 353 -10.82 16.26 6.56
C GLU A 353 -10.68 16.54 8.06
N LEU A 354 -11.15 17.69 8.53
CA LEU A 354 -11.14 18.02 9.96
C LEU A 354 -12.06 17.10 10.79
N GLU A 355 -13.20 16.69 10.25
CA GLU A 355 -14.10 15.73 10.91
C GLU A 355 -13.52 14.32 11.00
N THR A 356 -12.70 13.92 10.01
CA THR A 356 -12.14 12.58 9.90
C THR A 356 -10.69 12.50 10.39
N GLU A 357 -10.08 13.63 10.72
CA GLU A 357 -8.69 13.76 11.14
C GLU A 357 -7.74 12.97 10.21
N ALA A 358 -7.98 13.08 8.90
CA ALA A 358 -7.21 12.32 7.92
C ALA A 358 -5.78 12.86 7.77
N CYS A 359 -4.78 11.99 7.84
CA CYS A 359 -3.38 12.39 7.64
C CYS A 359 -3.09 12.75 6.16
N HIS A 360 -3.81 12.12 5.23
CA HIS A 360 -3.65 12.33 3.80
C HIS A 360 -4.97 12.75 3.17
N LEU A 361 -4.97 13.88 2.46
CA LEU A 361 -6.11 14.39 1.71
C LEU A 361 -5.84 14.30 0.21
N VAL A 362 -6.57 13.45 -0.49
CA VAL A 362 -6.46 13.24 -1.93
C VAL A 362 -7.70 13.79 -2.61
N ILE A 363 -7.53 14.79 -3.48
CA ILE A 363 -8.62 15.42 -4.21
C ILE A 363 -8.45 15.16 -5.71
N VAL A 364 -9.46 14.55 -6.31
CA VAL A 364 -9.49 14.24 -7.75
C VAL A 364 -10.65 14.96 -8.42
N ALA A 365 -10.34 15.86 -9.35
CA ALA A 365 -11.33 16.64 -10.09
C ALA A 365 -10.89 16.81 -11.56
N PRO A 366 -11.47 16.06 -12.52
CA PRO A 366 -11.04 16.09 -13.91
C PRO A 366 -11.39 17.37 -14.68
N GLY A 367 -12.15 18.28 -14.06
CA GLY A 367 -12.44 19.59 -14.64
C GLY A 367 -11.37 20.64 -14.31
N ARG A 368 -11.72 21.91 -14.52
CA ARG A 368 -10.84 23.03 -14.27
C ARG A 368 -10.71 23.30 -12.77
N ILE A 369 -9.48 23.56 -12.33
CA ILE A 369 -9.21 23.96 -10.96
C ILE A 369 -9.43 25.47 -10.82
N HIS A 370 -10.45 25.89 -10.06
CA HIS A 370 -10.69 27.30 -9.82
C HIS A 370 -9.56 27.86 -8.93
N ARG A 371 -8.97 29.00 -9.32
CA ARG A 371 -7.81 29.57 -8.61
C ARG A 371 -8.06 29.80 -7.12
N GLU A 372 -9.24 30.27 -6.75
CA GLU A 372 -9.64 30.45 -5.35
C GLU A 372 -9.68 29.12 -4.59
N ALA A 373 -10.18 28.05 -5.20
CA ALA A 373 -10.23 26.72 -4.59
C ALA A 373 -8.80 26.19 -4.33
N GLY A 374 -7.91 26.32 -5.32
CA GLY A 374 -6.50 25.93 -5.16
C GLY A 374 -5.79 26.72 -4.05
N VAL A 375 -6.03 28.04 -3.96
CA VAL A 375 -5.47 28.88 -2.88
C VAL A 375 -6.00 28.48 -1.51
N LEU A 376 -7.30 28.16 -1.38
CA LEU A 376 -7.89 27.70 -0.12
C LEU A 376 -7.24 26.41 0.37
N LEU A 377 -7.12 25.41 -0.51
CA LEU A 377 -6.51 24.12 -0.21
C LEU A 377 -5.03 24.25 0.16
N GLN A 378 -4.26 25.03 -0.61
CA GLN A 378 -2.84 25.27 -0.30
C GLN A 378 -2.64 26.02 1.02
N ASN A 379 -3.52 26.95 1.35
CA ASN A 379 -3.45 27.64 2.63
C ASN A 379 -3.79 26.71 3.80
N HIS A 380 -4.74 25.79 3.60
CA HIS A 380 -5.07 24.75 4.59
C HIS A 380 -3.89 23.82 4.82
N SER A 381 -3.32 23.25 3.75
CA SER A 381 -2.18 22.32 3.87
C SER A 381 -0.97 22.98 4.55
N ARG A 382 -0.65 24.23 4.18
CA ARG A 382 0.42 25.00 4.84
C ARG A 382 0.16 25.21 6.34
N ARG A 383 -1.10 25.42 6.74
CA ARG A 383 -1.45 25.59 8.16
C ARG A 383 -1.25 24.29 8.92
N ARG A 384 -1.73 23.16 8.41
CA ARG A 384 -1.53 21.82 9.02
C ARG A 384 -0.04 21.51 9.22
N ILE A 385 0.75 21.68 8.16
CA ILE A 385 2.21 21.47 8.21
C ILE A 385 2.88 22.45 9.20
N SER A 386 2.47 23.72 9.23
CA SER A 386 3.03 24.72 10.16
C SER A 386 2.64 24.47 11.62
N SER A 387 1.53 23.78 11.87
CA SER A 387 1.12 23.32 13.21
C SER A 387 1.92 22.11 13.69
N GLY A 388 2.81 21.54 12.85
CA GLY A 388 3.61 20.36 13.17
C GLY A 388 2.86 19.04 12.97
N GLU A 389 1.74 19.05 12.24
CA GLU A 389 1.00 17.84 11.91
C GLU A 389 1.57 17.21 10.63
N ASP A 390 1.79 15.89 10.66
CA ASP A 390 2.15 15.11 9.48
C ASP A 390 0.94 15.01 8.55
N PHE A 391 0.80 16.05 7.72
CA PHE A 391 -0.29 16.20 6.78
C PHE A 391 0.23 16.31 5.35
N GLU A 392 -0.34 15.50 4.47
CA GLU A 392 -0.04 15.51 3.05
C GLU A 392 -1.31 15.71 2.22
N MET A 393 -1.23 16.58 1.21
CA MET A 393 -2.34 16.87 0.32
C MET A 393 -1.94 16.63 -1.14
N ILE A 394 -2.73 15.81 -1.81
CA ILE A 394 -2.58 15.47 -3.23
C ILE A 394 -3.75 16.08 -3.99
N LEU A 395 -3.46 16.88 -5.01
CA LEU A 395 -4.46 17.46 -5.90
C LEU A 395 -4.18 16.98 -7.32
N ALA A 396 -5.12 16.23 -7.89
CA ALA A 396 -5.00 15.66 -9.23
C ALA A 396 -6.17 16.07 -10.12
N ASP A 397 -5.84 16.42 -11.36
CA ASP A 397 -6.77 16.79 -12.43
C ASP A 397 -7.08 15.63 -13.38
N ASP A 398 -6.54 14.44 -13.13
CA ASP A 398 -6.91 13.21 -13.81
C ASP A 398 -6.64 11.99 -12.94
N VAL A 399 -7.20 10.84 -13.34
CA VAL A 399 -7.12 9.60 -12.56
C VAL A 399 -5.76 8.93 -12.65
N ALA A 400 -5.02 9.10 -13.75
CA ALA A 400 -3.69 8.53 -13.90
C ALA A 400 -2.68 9.26 -13.00
N THR A 401 -2.71 10.58 -13.00
CA THR A 401 -1.93 11.44 -12.09
C THR A 401 -2.30 11.15 -10.64
N ALA A 402 -3.61 11.05 -10.32
CA ALA A 402 -4.06 10.65 -8.99
C ALA A 402 -3.50 9.28 -8.58
N GLY A 403 -3.53 8.30 -9.48
CA GLY A 403 -3.03 6.95 -9.23
C GLY A 403 -1.53 6.91 -8.97
N GLN A 404 -0.74 7.67 -9.74
CA GLN A 404 0.71 7.73 -9.58
C GLN A 404 1.10 8.44 -8.27
N GLU A 405 0.53 9.61 -7.99
CA GLU A 405 0.79 10.35 -6.74
C GLU A 405 0.35 9.55 -5.51
N LEU A 406 -0.78 8.84 -5.61
CA LEU A 406 -1.26 7.95 -4.57
C LEU A 406 -0.27 6.81 -4.35
N LYS A 407 0.21 6.15 -5.40
CA LYS A 407 1.23 5.11 -5.30
C LYS A 407 2.49 5.62 -4.60
N ASP A 408 2.98 6.80 -4.97
CA ASP A 408 4.19 7.40 -4.39
C ASP A 408 3.99 7.81 -2.93
N ALA A 409 2.80 8.27 -2.56
CA ALA A 409 2.43 8.54 -1.17
C ALA A 409 2.34 7.24 -0.33
N LEU A 410 1.69 6.20 -0.86
CA LEU A 410 1.60 4.89 -0.23
C LEU A 410 2.98 4.27 0.00
N GLU A 411 3.90 4.42 -0.97
CA GLU A 411 5.26 3.94 -0.82
C GLU A 411 6.01 4.70 0.27
N ARG A 412 5.90 6.04 0.33
CA ARG A 412 6.48 6.84 1.42
C ARG A 412 5.95 6.46 2.81
N VAL A 413 4.63 6.27 2.94
CA VAL A 413 4.01 5.81 4.19
C VAL A 413 4.53 4.42 4.55
N SER A 414 4.58 3.49 3.59
CA SER A 414 5.11 2.15 3.85
C SER A 414 6.57 2.18 4.33
N GLN A 415 7.41 3.03 3.73
CA GLN A 415 8.81 3.18 4.13
C GLN A 415 8.95 3.79 5.52
N ARG A 416 8.14 4.80 5.85
CA ARG A 416 8.11 5.45 7.16
C ARG A 416 7.71 4.44 8.25
N VAL A 417 6.60 3.75 8.06
CA VAL A 417 6.10 2.74 9.01
C VAL A 417 7.11 1.59 9.17
N LEU A 418 7.72 1.10 8.09
CA LEU A 418 8.81 0.12 8.19
C LEU A 418 10.00 0.67 8.99
N GLY A 419 10.35 1.93 8.77
CA GLY A 419 11.36 2.67 9.52
C GLY A 419 11.11 2.65 11.03
N GLU A 420 9.91 3.04 11.44
CA GLU A 420 9.49 3.08 12.84
C GLU A 420 9.45 1.69 13.49
N GLN A 421 9.04 0.66 12.74
CA GLN A 421 8.90 -0.69 13.27
C GLN A 421 10.24 -1.44 13.39
N LEU A 422 11.21 -1.13 12.52
CA LEU A 422 12.49 -1.84 12.46
C LEU A 422 13.68 -1.05 13.02
N CYS A 423 13.52 0.23 13.37
CA CYS A 423 14.63 1.07 13.88
C CYS A 423 15.31 0.48 15.12
N VAL A 424 14.58 -0.29 15.94
CA VAL A 424 15.10 -1.01 17.11
C VAL A 424 16.23 -1.99 16.71
N LEU A 425 16.21 -2.49 15.48
CA LEU A 425 17.22 -3.43 14.96
C LEU A 425 18.44 -2.75 14.35
N ASP A 426 18.38 -1.44 14.04
CA ASP A 426 19.48 -0.72 13.36
C ASP A 426 20.77 -0.75 14.19
N ASN A 427 20.65 -0.64 15.52
CA ASN A 427 21.79 -0.71 16.44
C ASN A 427 22.43 -2.10 16.51
N SER A 428 21.71 -3.16 16.15
CA SER A 428 22.22 -4.54 16.30
C SER A 428 23.20 -4.94 15.18
N LEU A 429 23.04 -4.39 13.97
CA LEU A 429 23.96 -4.62 12.85
C LEU A 429 24.90 -3.44 12.57
N GLY A 430 24.63 -2.25 13.10
CA GLY A 430 25.29 -1.01 12.66
C GLY A 430 24.93 -0.63 11.22
N LEU A 431 23.84 -1.18 10.70
CA LEU A 431 23.28 -0.93 9.38
C LEU A 431 21.82 -0.56 9.53
N ASN A 432 21.32 0.30 8.63
CA ASN A 432 19.90 0.60 8.60
C ASN A 432 19.13 -0.60 8.00
N VAL A 433 18.44 -1.35 8.86
CA VAL A 433 17.72 -2.58 8.52
C VAL A 433 16.58 -2.28 7.55
N THR A 434 15.90 -1.15 7.73
CA THR A 434 14.83 -0.70 6.83
C THR A 434 15.32 -0.54 5.39
N LYS A 435 16.48 0.12 5.18
CA LYS A 435 17.10 0.25 3.86
C LYS A 435 17.51 -1.09 3.28
N LEU A 436 18.06 -2.00 4.09
CA LEU A 436 18.40 -3.35 3.63
C LEU A 436 17.16 -4.11 3.12
N VAL A 437 16.05 -4.01 3.86
CA VAL A 437 14.77 -4.61 3.48
C VAL A 437 14.25 -4.00 2.18
N LEU A 438 14.20 -2.67 2.08
CA LEU A 438 13.72 -1.97 0.90
C LEU A 438 14.54 -2.33 -0.34
N THR A 439 15.88 -2.22 -0.25
CA THR A 439 16.78 -2.53 -1.36
C THR A 439 16.66 -3.99 -1.81
N LYS A 440 16.44 -4.94 -0.90
CA LYS A 440 16.18 -6.35 -1.28
C LYS A 440 14.95 -6.46 -2.19
N PHE A 441 13.85 -5.82 -1.84
CA PHE A 441 12.62 -5.89 -2.62
C PHE A 441 12.73 -5.12 -3.95
N GLU A 442 13.44 -4.00 -3.99
CA GLU A 442 13.74 -3.25 -5.21
C GLU A 442 14.60 -4.05 -6.19
N LEU A 443 15.67 -4.70 -5.70
CA LEU A 443 16.51 -5.59 -6.51
C LEU A 443 15.75 -6.79 -7.06
N ARG A 444 14.77 -7.30 -6.31
CA ARG A 444 13.88 -8.35 -6.82
C ARG A 444 12.95 -7.85 -7.93
N ALA A 445 12.29 -6.71 -7.72
CA ALA A 445 11.40 -6.13 -8.71
C ALA A 445 12.13 -5.88 -10.06
N SER A 446 13.34 -5.32 -10.00
CA SER A 446 14.18 -5.12 -11.19
C SER A 446 14.65 -6.43 -11.83
N SER A 447 14.93 -7.47 -11.05
CA SER A 447 15.31 -8.79 -11.60
C SER A 447 14.16 -9.51 -12.30
N SER A 448 12.91 -9.35 -11.82
CA SER A 448 11.73 -9.92 -12.48
C SER A 448 11.44 -9.23 -13.82
N GLU A 449 11.60 -7.90 -13.90
CA GLU A 449 11.37 -7.14 -15.14
C GLU A 449 12.33 -7.55 -16.27
N ILE A 450 13.54 -8.00 -15.93
CA ILE A 450 14.53 -8.49 -16.91
C ILE A 450 14.16 -9.88 -17.43
N THR A 451 13.48 -10.70 -16.61
CA THR A 451 13.13 -12.08 -16.98
C THR A 451 11.87 -12.12 -17.88
N ASP A 452 10.95 -11.18 -17.72
CA ASP A 452 9.74 -11.07 -18.55
C ASP A 452 10.00 -10.40 -19.93
N GLN A 453 11.22 -9.93 -20.19
CA GLN A 453 11.63 -9.33 -21.46
C GLN A 453 12.42 -10.28 -22.39
N GLU A 454 12.49 -11.58 -22.11
CA GLU A 454 13.04 -12.53 -23.08
C GLU A 454 11.98 -12.86 -24.15
N PRO A 455 12.13 -12.38 -25.41
CA PRO A 455 11.16 -12.68 -26.44
C PRO A 455 11.22 -14.17 -26.75
N ALA A 456 10.04 -14.79 -26.76
CA ALA A 456 9.81 -16.13 -27.29
C ALA A 456 10.23 -16.22 -28.76
N THR A 457 11.52 -16.47 -29.02
CA THR A 457 12.06 -16.93 -30.30
C THR A 457 13.31 -17.77 -30.07
N ALA A 458 13.16 -19.09 -30.06
CA ALA A 458 14.07 -20.05 -30.72
C ALA A 458 13.61 -21.49 -30.46
N GLU A 459 12.58 -21.93 -31.19
CA GLU A 459 12.53 -23.34 -31.60
C GLU A 459 13.55 -23.50 -32.73
N THR A 460 14.75 -24.01 -32.42
CA THR A 460 15.61 -24.70 -33.40
C THR A 460 16.38 -25.78 -32.65
N GLU A 461 16.32 -26.99 -33.20
CA GLU A 461 16.72 -28.28 -32.63
C GLU A 461 18.18 -28.36 -32.15
N PRO A 462 18.51 -29.33 -31.25
CA PRO A 462 19.84 -29.50 -30.71
C PRO A 462 20.70 -30.42 -31.61
N GLU A 463 21.78 -29.91 -32.18
CA GLU A 463 22.86 -30.75 -32.69
C GLU A 463 23.93 -30.97 -31.61
N PHE A 464 24.10 -32.25 -31.28
CA PHE A 464 25.21 -32.80 -30.50
C PHE A 464 26.56 -32.55 -31.19
N SER A 465 27.51 -31.94 -30.47
CA SER A 465 28.92 -32.33 -30.59
C SER A 465 29.67 -32.05 -29.29
N SER A 466 30.13 -33.12 -28.65
CA SER A 466 30.99 -33.10 -27.45
C SER A 466 32.47 -33.22 -27.88
N PRO A 467 33.46 -33.16 -26.95
CA PRO A 467 34.47 -32.11 -26.90
C PRO A 467 35.86 -32.58 -27.36
N THR A 468 36.75 -31.64 -27.70
CA THR A 468 38.18 -31.95 -27.92
C THR A 468 39.07 -31.23 -26.93
N LEU A 469 39.55 -31.99 -25.94
CA LEU A 469 40.76 -31.71 -25.17
C LEU A 469 41.99 -31.84 -26.07
N ALA A 470 42.90 -30.86 -26.02
CA ALA A 470 44.31 -31.08 -26.34
C ALA A 470 45.21 -30.12 -25.53
N LEU A 471 45.94 -30.69 -24.58
CA LEU A 471 47.16 -30.15 -23.97
C LEU A 471 48.32 -30.16 -24.99
N ALA A 472 49.16 -29.12 -24.93
CA ALA A 472 50.64 -29.15 -24.90
C ALA A 472 51.14 -27.69 -25.02
N ALA A 473 51.79 -27.08 -24.02
CA ALA A 473 53.13 -27.32 -23.50
C ALA A 473 54.27 -26.89 -24.45
N ASN A 474 54.96 -25.81 -24.04
CA ASN A 474 56.39 -25.44 -24.16
C ASN A 474 56.55 -23.97 -24.59
N ALA A 475 57.55 -23.18 -24.18
CA ALA A 475 58.54 -23.11 -23.10
C ALA A 475 59.64 -22.16 -23.63
N SER A 476 60.37 -21.50 -22.73
CA SER A 476 61.68 -20.81 -22.96
C SER A 476 61.61 -19.41 -23.61
N ALA A 477 62.37 -18.39 -23.21
CA ALA A 477 63.37 -18.16 -22.16
C ALA A 477 63.53 -16.63 -21.98
N GLY A 478 63.67 -16.13 -20.74
CA GLY A 478 64.94 -15.55 -20.22
C GLY A 478 64.82 -14.03 -20.03
N SER A 479 65.59 -13.30 -19.21
CA SER A 479 66.35 -13.49 -17.97
C SER A 479 66.81 -12.08 -17.52
N GLU A 480 67.03 -11.86 -16.21
CA GLU A 480 67.78 -10.77 -15.50
C GLU A 480 66.92 -10.24 -14.32
N ILE A 481 67.10 -10.63 -13.05
CA ILE A 481 68.20 -10.51 -12.07
C ILE A 481 68.70 -9.06 -11.89
N VAL A 482 68.19 -8.37 -10.86
CA VAL A 482 68.98 -7.46 -10.01
C VAL A 482 68.55 -7.63 -8.54
N ASN A 483 69.53 -7.97 -7.71
CA ASN A 483 69.51 -8.05 -6.26
C ASN A 483 70.12 -6.75 -5.71
N ILE A 484 69.50 -6.06 -4.75
CA ILE A 484 70.20 -5.23 -3.74
C ILE A 484 69.45 -5.31 -2.40
N ASP A 485 70.24 -5.58 -1.38
CA ASP A 485 69.97 -5.87 0.03
C ASP A 485 69.56 -4.66 0.91
N PRO A 486 69.24 -4.87 2.21
CA PRO A 486 68.40 -4.00 3.03
C PRO A 486 69.18 -2.98 3.89
N VAL A 487 68.50 -1.92 4.33
CA VAL A 487 69.02 -0.95 5.30
C VAL A 487 68.45 -1.21 6.69
N VAL A 488 69.39 -1.48 7.61
CA VAL A 488 69.30 -1.48 9.06
C VAL A 488 69.38 -0.04 9.59
N ILE A 489 68.51 0.37 10.52
CA ILE A 489 68.87 1.31 11.59
C ILE A 489 68.20 0.85 12.90
N ASP A 490 69.01 0.90 13.95
CA ASP A 490 68.84 0.39 15.31
C ASP A 490 68.80 1.56 16.33
N VAL A 491 68.34 1.25 17.56
CA VAL A 491 68.46 1.95 18.86
C VAL A 491 67.90 3.40 18.96
N SER A 492 67.02 3.74 19.91
CA SER A 492 67.38 3.79 21.33
C SER A 492 66.22 4.16 22.26
N ALA A 493 66.33 3.62 23.47
CA ALA A 493 65.52 3.88 24.65
C ALA A 493 65.84 5.24 25.30
N THR A 494 64.86 5.79 26.03
CA THR A 494 65.09 6.58 27.25
C THR A 494 63.88 6.45 28.17
N GLU A 495 64.12 5.83 29.32
CA GLU A 495 63.38 6.03 30.57
C GLU A 495 63.37 7.52 30.93
N ILE A 496 62.35 7.97 31.68
CA ILE A 496 62.48 8.90 32.81
C ILE A 496 61.21 8.76 33.67
N ASP A 497 61.46 8.37 34.92
CA ASP A 497 60.63 8.51 36.11
C ASP A 497 60.07 9.93 36.29
N THR A 498 58.90 10.07 36.91
CA THR A 498 58.78 10.67 38.26
C THR A 498 57.32 10.74 38.71
N SER A 499 57.04 9.95 39.76
CA SER A 499 56.32 10.30 41.00
C SER A 499 55.72 11.70 41.14
N THR A 500 54.52 11.80 41.76
CA THR A 500 54.12 12.68 42.89
C THR A 500 52.58 12.57 43.04
N GLU A 501 52.07 11.74 43.94
CA GLU A 501 51.59 12.06 45.31
C GLU A 501 50.19 12.72 45.43
N MET A 502 49.35 12.04 46.21
CA MET A 502 48.44 12.52 47.25
C MET A 502 47.30 13.52 46.95
N SER A 503 46.08 13.08 47.27
CA SER A 503 45.20 13.64 48.34
C SER A 503 43.74 13.26 48.03
N GLN A 504 43.14 12.28 48.71
CA GLN A 504 42.21 12.49 49.83
C GLN A 504 41.26 13.70 49.68
N THR A 505 39.96 13.45 49.57
CA THR A 505 38.90 13.89 50.51
C THR A 505 37.49 13.51 50.00
N GLU A 506 36.87 12.56 50.69
CA GLU A 506 35.41 12.51 50.92
C GLU A 506 35.04 13.49 52.06
N PRO A 507 33.78 13.63 52.50
CA PRO A 507 32.49 13.68 51.80
C PRO A 507 31.65 14.89 52.30
N THR A 508 30.52 15.23 51.67
CA THR A 508 29.41 15.83 52.44
C THR A 508 28.06 15.61 51.78
N ALA A 509 27.15 14.98 52.52
CA ALA A 509 25.74 14.87 52.23
C ALA A 509 25.01 16.19 52.51
N THR A 510 24.00 16.51 51.72
CA THR A 510 22.89 17.39 52.14
C THR A 510 21.58 16.91 51.52
N HIS A 511 20.74 16.38 52.41
CA HIS A 511 19.29 16.36 52.35
C HIS A 511 18.73 17.72 51.88
N VAL A 512 17.78 17.73 50.95
CA VAL A 512 16.73 18.76 50.87
C VAL A 512 15.43 18.07 50.44
N ASP A 513 14.51 17.97 51.39
CA ASP A 513 13.08 17.80 51.14
C ASP A 513 12.55 19.07 50.47
N PHE A 514 11.72 18.94 49.43
CA PHE A 514 10.73 19.96 49.12
C PHE A 514 9.40 19.33 48.75
N ASP A 515 8.44 19.70 49.57
CA ASP A 515 7.06 19.31 49.57
C ASP A 515 6.22 20.30 48.73
N THR A 516 5.06 19.81 48.27
CA THR A 516 3.90 20.58 47.76
C THR A 516 4.00 21.29 46.39
N ARG A 517 3.13 20.93 45.44
CA ARG A 517 1.83 21.60 45.21
C ARG A 517 1.11 21.09 43.96
N SER A 518 -0.05 20.50 44.23
CA SER A 518 -1.22 20.37 43.37
C SER A 518 -1.79 21.72 42.94
N TRP A 519 -1.99 21.98 41.64
CA TRP A 519 -2.99 22.96 41.17
C TRP A 519 -3.68 22.42 39.91
N SER A 520 -5.00 22.27 40.07
CA SER A 520 -6.12 22.44 39.12
C SER A 520 -6.00 21.92 37.69
#